data_AF-A0A812XRH5-F1
#
_entry.id   AF-A0A812XRH5-F1
#
_cell.length_a   1.000
_cell.length_b   1.000
_cell.length_c   1.000
_cell.angle_alpha   90.00
_cell.angle_beta   90.00
_cell.angle_gamma   90.00
#
_symmetry.space_group_name_H-M   'P 1'
#
loop_
_entity.id
_entity.type
_entity.pdbx_description
1 polymer ?
#
loop_
_entity_poly.entity_id
_entity_poly.type
_entity_poly.pdbx_seq_one_letter_code
_entity_poly.pdbx_strand_id
1 'polypeptide(L)'
;MVVKTKPNLNRTRHLIPWEDAAVQRHLATLGLKPPASAEAVKRAFRALALKYHPDKRPDDENGSTDFQRIKDAYDALAAAGMA
;
A
#
# COMPACT_ATOMS: atom_id res chain seq x y z
N MET A 1 -7.37 32.94 -19.93
CA MET A 1 -7.03 31.53 -20.19
C MET A 1 -7.14 30.77 -18.87
N VAL A 2 -8.19 29.96 -18.67
CA VAL A 2 -8.18 28.79 -17.77
C VAL A 2 -9.44 28.00 -18.14
N VAL A 3 -9.30 27.15 -19.15
CA VAL A 3 -10.33 26.15 -19.46
C VAL A 3 -10.17 25.05 -18.41
N LYS A 4 -10.90 25.18 -17.31
CA LYS A 4 -11.01 24.11 -16.32
C LYS A 4 -11.92 23.05 -16.93
N THR A 5 -11.32 22.20 -17.75
CA THR A 5 -12.00 21.16 -18.53
C THR A 5 -12.79 20.26 -17.59
N LYS A 6 -14.11 20.20 -17.79
CA LYS A 6 -15.00 19.23 -17.12
C LYS A 6 -14.46 17.82 -17.42
N PRO A 7 -14.24 16.95 -16.42
CA PRO A 7 -13.81 15.59 -16.72
C PRO A 7 -14.96 14.91 -17.46
N ASN A 8 -14.70 14.55 -18.72
CA ASN A 8 -15.62 13.80 -19.56
C ASN A 8 -15.68 12.37 -19.02
N LEU A 9 -16.69 12.08 -18.20
CA LEU A 9 -16.89 10.81 -17.46
C LEU A 9 -17.37 9.66 -18.37
N ASN A 10 -16.79 9.52 -19.56
CA ASN A 10 -17.03 8.38 -20.46
C ASN A 10 -15.82 7.45 -20.48
N ARG A 11 -15.25 7.12 -19.31
CA ARG A 11 -14.24 6.06 -19.20
C ARG A 11 -14.93 4.74 -18.92
N THR A 12 -14.92 3.91 -19.94
CA THR A 12 -15.19 2.49 -19.90
C THR A 12 -14.60 1.83 -18.64
N ARG A 13 -15.48 1.07 -18.01
CA ARG A 13 -15.34 0.34 -16.76
C ARG A 13 -14.24 -0.73 -16.85
N HIS A 14 -12.95 -0.40 -16.66
CA HIS A 14 -11.91 -1.37 -16.23
C HIS A 14 -10.54 -0.74 -15.82
N LEU A 15 -10.12 -1.03 -14.58
CA LEU A 15 -8.74 -1.31 -14.07
C LEU A 15 -7.70 -0.20 -13.81
N ILE A 16 -7.97 0.78 -12.95
CA ILE A 16 -6.89 1.48 -12.23
C ILE A 16 -7.21 1.58 -10.74
N PRO A 17 -6.94 0.53 -9.93
CA PRO A 17 -7.34 0.51 -8.51
C PRO A 17 -6.52 1.43 -7.59
N TRP A 18 -5.46 2.09 -8.10
CA TRP A 18 -4.52 2.87 -7.29
C TRP A 18 -4.84 4.37 -7.18
N GLU A 19 -5.92 4.85 -7.81
CA GLU A 19 -6.42 6.23 -7.61
C GLU A 19 -7.11 6.41 -6.25
N ASP A 20 -7.34 5.32 -5.51
CA ASP A 20 -7.89 5.41 -4.16
C ASP A 20 -6.84 5.96 -3.19
N ALA A 21 -7.17 7.04 -2.50
CA ALA A 21 -6.28 7.70 -1.55
C ALA A 21 -5.88 6.78 -0.38
N ALA A 22 -6.73 5.80 -0.04
CA ALA A 22 -6.39 4.80 0.96
C ALA A 22 -5.29 3.86 0.42
N VAL A 23 -5.43 3.36 -0.80
CA VAL A 23 -4.42 2.51 -1.47
C VAL A 23 -3.06 3.21 -1.51
N GLN A 24 -3.01 4.50 -1.86
CA GLN A 24 -1.75 5.26 -1.86
C GLN A 24 -1.13 5.39 -0.47
N ARG A 25 -1.95 5.59 0.57
CA ARG A 25 -1.46 5.64 1.96
C ARG A 25 -0.90 4.31 2.42
N HIS A 26 -1.56 3.20 2.09
CA HIS A 26 -1.07 1.86 2.43
C HIS A 26 0.22 1.51 1.69
N LEU A 27 0.33 1.86 0.40
CA LEU A 27 1.58 1.72 -0.36
C LEU A 27 2.70 2.58 0.26
N ALA A 28 2.41 3.82 0.64
CA ALA A 28 3.38 4.70 1.29
C ALA A 28 3.84 4.16 2.65
N THR A 29 2.94 3.55 3.43
CA THR A 29 3.29 2.84 4.69
C THR A 29 4.25 1.68 4.42
N LEU A 30 4.09 0.98 3.30
CA LEU A 30 5.00 -0.07 2.84
C LEU A 30 6.26 0.46 2.15
N GLY A 31 6.40 1.78 1.99
CA GLY A 31 7.51 2.42 1.27
C GLY A 31 7.47 2.24 -0.25
N LEU A 32 6.31 1.88 -0.80
CA LEU A 32 6.08 1.70 -2.23
C LEU A 32 5.41 2.94 -2.83
N LYS A 33 5.74 3.21 -4.10
CA LYS A 33 5.06 4.23 -4.92
C LYS A 33 4.23 3.56 -6.00
N PRO A 34 3.06 4.11 -6.37
CA PRO A 34 2.37 3.69 -7.59
C PRO A 34 3.27 3.97 -8.81
N PRO A 35 3.28 3.09 -9.83
CA PRO A 35 2.49 1.87 -9.99
C PRO A 35 3.15 0.66 -9.31
N ALA A 36 2.67 0.27 -8.13
CA ALA A 36 3.15 -0.92 -7.43
C ALA A 36 2.31 -2.14 -7.86
N SER A 37 2.98 -3.23 -8.26
CA SER A 37 2.33 -4.52 -8.52
C SER A 37 2.18 -5.34 -7.24
N ALA A 38 1.28 -6.32 -7.26
CA ALA A 38 1.10 -7.27 -6.16
C ALA A 38 2.40 -7.95 -5.71
N GLU A 39 3.28 -8.27 -6.65
CA GLU A 39 4.61 -8.80 -6.34
C GLU A 39 5.48 -7.80 -5.55
N ALA A 40 5.41 -6.51 -5.88
CA ALA A 40 6.12 -5.46 -5.15
C ALA A 40 5.57 -5.30 -3.72
N VAL A 41 4.24 -5.33 -3.56
CA VAL A 41 3.55 -5.30 -2.26
C VAL A 41 3.99 -6.48 -1.39
N LYS A 42 3.96 -7.70 -1.93
CA LYS A 42 4.44 -8.91 -1.25
C LYS A 42 5.92 -8.84 -0.88
N ARG A 43 6.78 -8.34 -1.78
CA ARG A 43 8.23 -8.20 -1.50
C ARG A 43 8.51 -7.18 -0.42
N ALA A 44 7.85 -6.02 -0.46
CA ALA A 44 8.00 -4.98 0.56
C ALA A 44 7.51 -5.46 1.93
N PHE A 45 6.33 -6.10 1.97
CA PHE A 45 5.80 -6.69 3.20
C PHE A 45 6.79 -7.69 3.82
N ARG A 46 7.35 -8.61 3.02
CA ARG A 46 8.33 -9.58 3.52
C ARG A 46 9.61 -8.91 4.03
N ALA A 47 10.12 -7.89 3.32
CA ALA A 47 11.31 -7.17 3.73
C ALA A 47 11.10 -6.42 5.06
N LEU A 48 9.95 -5.77 5.22
CA LEU A 48 9.59 -5.06 6.44
C LEU A 48 9.28 -6.04 7.59
N ALA A 49 8.57 -7.13 7.33
CA ALA A 49 8.29 -8.18 8.31
C ALA A 49 9.58 -8.76 8.91
N LEU A 50 10.61 -9.00 8.09
CA LEU A 50 11.92 -9.46 8.57
C LEU A 50 12.67 -8.39 9.35
N LYS A 51 12.47 -7.11 9.01
CA LYS A 51 13.12 -5.97 9.67
C LYS A 51 12.53 -5.67 11.05
N TYR A 52 11.21 -5.81 11.18
CA TYR A 52 10.43 -5.57 12.40
C TYR A 52 10.06 -6.85 13.15
N HIS A 53 10.63 -8.00 12.78
CA HIS A 53 10.28 -9.27 13.41
C HIS A 53 10.69 -9.27 14.90
N PRO A 54 9.77 -9.58 15.83
CA PRO A 54 10.05 -9.54 17.27
C PRO A 54 11.17 -10.52 17.68
N ASP A 55 11.34 -11.63 16.95
CA ASP A 55 12.45 -12.58 17.17
C ASP A 55 13.84 -11.94 17.02
N LYS A 56 14.00 -10.98 16.10
CA LYS A 56 15.28 -10.29 15.88
C LYS A 56 15.40 -9.00 16.69
N ARG A 57 14.28 -8.50 17.23
CA ARG A 57 14.22 -7.29 18.06
C ARG A 57 13.34 -7.53 19.29
N PRO A 58 13.80 -8.37 20.22
CA PRO A 58 13.04 -8.70 21.43
C PRO A 58 12.90 -7.50 22.40
N ASP A 59 13.69 -6.44 22.21
CA ASP A 59 13.73 -5.25 23.07
C ASP A 59 12.97 -4.03 22.47
N ASP A 60 12.56 -4.09 21.20
CA ASP A 60 11.80 -3.01 20.57
C ASP A 60 10.29 -3.24 20.76
N GLU A 61 9.73 -2.61 21.79
CA GLU A 61 8.26 -2.56 22.02
C GLU A 61 7.51 -1.97 20.81
N ASN A 62 8.19 -1.09 20.04
CA ASN A 62 7.65 -0.48 18.83
C ASN A 62 7.53 -1.45 17.65
N GLY A 63 8.28 -2.56 17.62
CA GLY A 63 8.27 -3.52 16.52
C GLY A 63 6.90 -4.15 16.28
N SER A 64 6.16 -4.44 17.35
CA SER A 64 4.78 -4.92 17.27
C SER A 64 3.84 -3.90 16.64
N THR A 65 3.99 -2.61 16.97
CA THR A 65 3.14 -1.54 16.44
C THR A 65 3.40 -1.30 14.96
N ASP A 66 4.66 -1.25 14.55
CA ASP A 66 5.03 -1.08 13.14
C ASP A 66 4.60 -2.29 12.30
N PHE A 67 4.81 -3.51 12.80
CA PHE A 67 4.37 -4.73 12.12
C PHE A 67 2.86 -4.76 11.93
N GLN A 68 2.08 -4.35 12.94
CA GLN A 68 0.63 -4.28 12.85
C GLN A 68 0.17 -3.29 11.77
N ARG A 69 0.82 -2.11 11.65
CA ARG A 69 0.53 -1.13 10.58
C ARG A 69 0.84 -1.66 9.18
N ILE A 70 1.98 -2.35 9.05
CA ILE A 70 2.40 -2.98 7.79
C ILE A 70 1.41 -4.08 7.37
N LYS A 71 0.93 -4.87 8.33
CA LYS A 71 -0.08 -5.92 8.12
C LYS A 71 -1.43 -5.34 7.69
N ASP A 72 -1.90 -4.29 8.36
CA ASP A 72 -3.13 -3.58 8.01
C ASP A 72 -3.07 -3.02 6.58
N ALA A 73 -1.96 -2.39 6.22
CA ALA A 73 -1.74 -1.89 4.87
C ALA A 73 -1.76 -2.99 3.80
N TYR A 74 -1.13 -4.14 4.08
CA TYR A 74 -1.16 -5.27 3.16
C TYR A 74 -2.58 -5.83 2.98
N ASP A 75 -3.35 -5.96 4.06
CA ASP A 75 -4.73 -6.48 4.04
C ASP A 75 -5.65 -5.56 3.23
N ALA A 76 -5.55 -4.25 3.43
CA ALA A 76 -6.30 -3.26 2.64
C ALA A 76 -5.96 -3.32 1.14
N LEU A 77 -4.67 -3.53 0.80
CA LEU A 77 -4.24 -3.71 -0.59
C LEU A 77 -4.72 -5.04 -1.18
N ALA A 78 -4.75 -6.11 -0.37
CA ALA A 78 -5.28 -7.40 -0.78
C ALA A 78 -6.79 -7.32 -1.07
N ALA A 79 -7.54 -6.63 -0.21
CA ALA A 79 -8.97 -6.36 -0.41
C ALA A 79 -9.23 -5.53 -1.69
N ALA A 80 -8.32 -4.62 -2.03
CA ALA A 80 -8.35 -3.86 -3.28
C ALA A 80 -7.90 -4.66 -4.52
N GLY A 81 -7.54 -5.95 -4.37
CA GLY A 81 -7.06 -6.81 -5.46
C GLY A 81 -5.63 -6.50 -5.91
N MET A 82 -4.84 -5.82 -5.07
CA MET A 82 -3.47 -5.37 -5.35
C MET A 82 -2.39 -6.17 -4.65
N ALA A 83 -2.71 -7.22 -3.88
CA ALA A 83 -1.73 -8.01 -3.13
C ALA A 83 -1.71 -9.49 -3.52
#